data_AF-A0A3R7F0U2-F1
#
_entry.id   AF-A0A3R7F0U2-F1
#
_cell.length_a   1.000
_cell.length_b   1.000
_cell.length_c   1.000
_cell.angle_alpha   90.00
_cell.angle_beta   90.00
_cell.angle_gamma   90.00
#
_symmetry.space_group_name_H-M   'P 1'
#
loop_
_entity.id
_entity.type
_entity.pdbx_description
1 polymer ?
#
loop_
_entity_poly.entity_id
_entity_poly.type
_entity_poly.pdbx_seq_one_letter_code
_entity_poly.pdbx_strand_id
1 'polypeptide(L)'
;MRAELADRRDTTWEDLGPRFRVFVYPCDAEDTRIIDIVDVSIDTVFREMRILSDDDRHLWSVALVRGEGAQRGLVWLSGYDYDDTPTDGVEWQRRREMQDRYLMARSRRGEPLVLPDGRRVIRMFSGWASSPLWESFTDEYVVDPRSLGISDDLTRDLLAWDGAIQDAGPDGPVPADSFETGLAIWRRLRDELAPIAEVRPDFWATGCGLG
;
A
#
# COMPACT_ATOMS: atom_id res chain seq x y z
N MET A 1 -14.73 8.97 3.40
CA MET A 1 -15.95 8.18 3.12
C MET A 1 -16.99 9.11 2.52
N ARG A 2 -17.54 8.78 1.34
CA ARG A 2 -18.67 9.48 0.73
C ARG A 2 -19.88 8.57 0.80
N ALA A 3 -21.01 9.08 1.29
CA ALA A 3 -22.25 8.33 1.41
C ALA A 3 -23.34 9.05 0.60
N GLU A 4 -24.11 8.29 -0.16
CA GLU A 4 -25.24 8.78 -0.95
C GLU A 4 -26.48 7.97 -0.58
N LEU A 5 -27.66 8.59 -0.60
CA LEU A 5 -28.91 7.90 -0.35
C LEU A 5 -29.28 7.07 -1.58
N ALA A 6 -29.39 5.75 -1.39
CA ALA A 6 -29.90 4.86 -2.42
C ALA A 6 -31.43 4.92 -2.51
N ASP A 7 -31.98 4.72 -3.71
CA ASP A 7 -33.42 4.57 -3.89
C ASP A 7 -33.84 3.20 -3.38
N ARG A 8 -34.91 3.14 -2.58
CA ARG A 8 -35.44 1.86 -2.07
C ARG A 8 -35.82 0.89 -3.20
N ARG A 9 -36.11 1.39 -4.40
CA ARG A 9 -36.47 0.57 -5.57
C ARG A 9 -35.27 -0.19 -6.16
N ASP A 10 -34.05 0.21 -5.84
CA ASP A 10 -32.82 -0.43 -6.30
C ASP A 10 -32.61 -1.81 -5.66
N THR A 11 -33.41 -2.19 -4.65
CA THR A 11 -33.43 -3.55 -4.06
C THR A 11 -33.91 -4.63 -5.04
N THR A 12 -34.30 -4.27 -6.27
CA THR A 12 -34.62 -5.24 -7.32
C THR A 12 -33.39 -5.68 -8.12
N TRP A 13 -32.23 -5.05 -7.90
CA TRP A 13 -30.97 -5.35 -8.58
C TRP A 13 -30.05 -6.22 -7.71
N GLU A 14 -30.64 -7.17 -6.99
CA GLU A 14 -29.91 -8.12 -6.15
C GLU A 14 -29.17 -9.14 -7.01
N ASP A 15 -27.91 -9.38 -6.68
CA ASP A 15 -27.13 -10.50 -7.19
C ASP A 15 -26.86 -11.46 -6.02
N LEU A 16 -27.43 -12.65 -6.13
CA LEU A 16 -27.32 -13.71 -5.12
C LEU A 16 -26.17 -14.67 -5.40
N GLY A 17 -25.50 -14.54 -6.55
CA GLY A 17 -24.35 -15.35 -6.93
C GLY A 17 -23.08 -14.52 -7.07
N PRO A 18 -22.68 -13.74 -6.04
CA PRO A 18 -21.50 -12.90 -6.15
C PRO A 18 -20.27 -13.79 -6.38
N ARG A 19 -19.43 -13.35 -7.31
CA ARG A 19 -18.14 -13.97 -7.58
C ARG A 19 -17.04 -13.09 -7.01
N PHE A 20 -16.29 -13.63 -6.07
CA PHE A 20 -15.09 -13.00 -5.54
C PHE A 20 -13.86 -13.64 -6.17
N ARG A 21 -12.89 -12.82 -6.55
CA ARG A 21 -11.57 -13.29 -6.97
C ARG A 21 -10.58 -12.99 -5.87
N VAL A 22 -9.87 -14.02 -5.45
CA VAL A 22 -8.84 -13.93 -4.44
C VAL A 22 -7.48 -14.21 -5.07
N PHE A 23 -6.49 -13.44 -4.66
CA PHE A 23 -5.09 -13.56 -5.06
C PHE A 23 -4.28 -13.87 -3.81
N VAL A 24 -3.41 -14.88 -3.88
CA VAL A 24 -2.44 -15.19 -2.83
C VAL A 24 -1.07 -15.23 -3.48
N TYR A 25 -0.15 -14.41 -2.97
CA TYR A 25 1.21 -14.26 -3.45
C TYR A 25 2.15 -15.01 -2.49
N PRO A 26 2.62 -16.21 -2.86
CA PRO A 26 3.50 -17.02 -2.02
C PRO A 26 4.83 -16.32 -1.71
N CYS A 27 5.56 -16.83 -0.70
CA CYS A 27 6.86 -16.25 -0.32
C CYS A 27 8.05 -17.01 -0.93
N ASP A 28 7.87 -18.29 -1.18
CA ASP A 28 8.66 -19.07 -2.12
C ASP A 28 8.32 -18.62 -3.53
N ALA A 29 9.25 -18.77 -4.47
CA ALA A 29 9.12 -18.37 -5.88
C ALA A 29 8.05 -19.17 -6.67
N GLU A 30 6.98 -19.57 -6.00
CA GLU A 30 5.77 -20.13 -6.57
C GLU A 30 4.93 -19.04 -7.23
N ASP A 31 4.18 -19.44 -8.26
CA ASP A 31 3.30 -18.53 -8.98
C ASP A 31 2.14 -18.03 -8.10
N THR A 32 1.68 -16.80 -8.36
CA THR A 32 0.48 -16.23 -7.74
C THR A 32 -0.71 -17.16 -7.92
N ARG A 33 -1.36 -17.53 -6.81
CA ARG A 33 -2.57 -18.36 -6.82
C ARG A 33 -3.79 -17.46 -6.95
N ILE A 34 -4.57 -17.67 -8.02
CA ILE A 34 -5.79 -16.91 -8.32
C ILE A 34 -6.99 -17.85 -8.28
N ILE A 35 -7.95 -17.59 -7.39
CA ILE A 35 -9.10 -18.46 -7.15
C ILE A 35 -10.38 -17.62 -7.22
N ASP A 36 -11.39 -18.09 -7.97
CA ASP A 36 -12.73 -17.53 -7.92
C ASP A 36 -13.54 -18.29 -6.84
N ILE A 37 -14.07 -17.60 -5.84
CA ILE A 37 -15.01 -18.11 -4.84
C ILE A 37 -16.38 -17.55 -5.17
N VAL A 38 -17.36 -18.43 -5.40
CA VAL A 38 -18.70 -18.09 -5.90
C VAL A 38 -19.77 -18.45 -4.88
N ASP A 39 -20.94 -17.81 -4.98
CA ASP A 39 -22.16 -18.17 -4.24
C ASP A 39 -22.00 -18.19 -2.71
N VAL A 40 -21.14 -17.32 -2.19
CA VAL A 40 -20.88 -17.17 -0.75
C VAL A 40 -20.93 -15.70 -0.32
N SER A 41 -21.07 -15.46 0.98
CA SER A 41 -20.94 -14.10 1.54
C SER A 41 -19.47 -13.64 1.60
N ILE A 42 -19.27 -12.31 1.63
CA ILE A 42 -17.94 -11.73 1.83
C ILE A 42 -17.30 -12.15 3.15
N ASP A 43 -18.08 -12.34 4.22
CA ASP A 43 -17.58 -12.83 5.51
C ASP A 43 -17.01 -14.25 5.39
N THR A 44 -17.63 -15.09 4.56
CA THR A 44 -17.12 -16.43 4.27
C THR A 44 -15.80 -16.31 3.52
N VAL A 45 -15.71 -15.45 2.50
CA VAL A 45 -14.45 -15.22 1.77
C VAL A 45 -13.33 -14.79 2.71
N PHE A 46 -13.56 -13.83 3.62
CA PHE A 46 -12.52 -13.40 4.55
C PHE A 46 -12.14 -14.48 5.57
N ARG A 47 -13.06 -15.36 5.96
CA ARG A 47 -12.73 -16.53 6.77
C ARG A 47 -11.83 -17.50 5.99
N GLU A 48 -12.15 -17.80 4.73
CA GLU A 48 -11.32 -18.64 3.86
C GLU A 48 -9.94 -18.01 3.61
N MET A 49 -9.85 -16.67 3.51
CA MET A 49 -8.57 -15.99 3.33
C MET A 49 -7.59 -16.22 4.48
N ARG A 50 -8.07 -16.43 5.71
CA ARG A 50 -7.17 -16.80 6.83
C ARG A 50 -6.53 -18.16 6.60
N ILE A 51 -7.23 -19.09 5.96
CA ILE A 51 -6.71 -20.43 5.66
C ILE A 51 -5.79 -20.35 4.44
N LEU A 52 -6.25 -19.72 3.35
CA LEU A 52 -5.52 -19.66 2.07
C LEU A 52 -4.21 -18.86 2.17
N SER A 53 -4.18 -17.81 3.00
CA SER A 53 -2.99 -17.00 3.25
C SER A 53 -2.10 -17.53 4.37
N ASP A 54 -2.46 -18.66 5.00
CA ASP A 54 -1.80 -19.21 6.18
C ASP A 54 -1.63 -18.15 7.29
N ASP A 55 -2.74 -17.58 7.72
CA ASP A 55 -2.82 -16.50 8.72
C ASP A 55 -1.88 -15.32 8.40
N ASP A 56 -2.08 -14.73 7.21
CA ASP A 56 -1.30 -13.61 6.67
C ASP A 56 0.21 -13.90 6.49
N ARG A 57 0.60 -15.19 6.42
CA ARG A 57 1.97 -15.59 6.05
C ARG A 57 2.26 -15.39 4.57
N HIS A 58 1.23 -15.22 3.75
CA HIS A 58 1.31 -14.79 2.36
C HIS A 58 0.61 -13.45 2.15
N LEU A 59 1.12 -12.63 1.22
CA LEU A 59 0.36 -11.46 0.76
C LEU A 59 -0.91 -11.95 0.05
N TRP A 60 -1.98 -11.17 0.16
CA TRP A 60 -3.22 -11.51 -0.52
C TRP A 60 -4.12 -10.31 -0.78
N SER A 61 -4.98 -10.43 -1.79
CA SER A 61 -6.03 -9.44 -2.09
C SER A 61 -7.33 -10.11 -2.50
N VAL A 62 -8.43 -9.38 -2.37
CA VAL A 62 -9.79 -9.83 -2.70
C VAL A 62 -10.48 -8.76 -3.52
N ALA A 63 -11.08 -9.17 -4.63
CA ALA A 63 -11.93 -8.33 -5.47
C ALA A 63 -13.31 -8.96 -5.67
N LEU A 64 -14.34 -8.13 -5.77
CA LEU A 64 -15.61 -8.52 -6.39
C LEU A 64 -15.44 -8.48 -7.90
N VAL A 65 -15.80 -9.56 -8.56
CA VAL A 65 -15.86 -9.62 -10.02
C VAL A 65 -17.17 -9.00 -10.47
N ARG A 66 -17.10 -7.97 -11.31
CA ARG A 66 -18.28 -7.31 -11.89
C ARG A 66 -18.40 -7.63 -13.38
N GLY A 67 -19.62 -7.91 -13.84
CA GLY A 67 -19.94 -8.16 -15.25
C GLY A 67 -19.54 -9.56 -15.73
N GLU A 68 -19.92 -9.87 -16.97
CA GLU A 68 -19.64 -11.15 -17.64
C GLU A 68 -18.90 -10.95 -18.97
N GLY A 69 -18.19 -11.98 -19.43
CA GLY A 69 -17.50 -11.99 -20.71
C GLY A 69 -16.49 -10.84 -20.86
N ALA A 70 -16.63 -10.05 -21.93
CA ALA A 70 -15.72 -8.95 -22.25
C ALA A 70 -15.91 -7.69 -21.38
N GLN A 71 -16.96 -7.64 -20.54
CA GLN A 71 -17.21 -6.53 -19.61
C GLN A 71 -16.72 -6.84 -18.18
N ARG A 72 -15.95 -7.91 -18.01
CA ARG A 72 -15.48 -8.36 -16.72
C ARG A 72 -14.46 -7.37 -16.13
N GLY A 73 -14.78 -6.81 -14.97
CA GLY A 73 -13.91 -5.93 -14.20
C GLY A 73 -13.71 -6.43 -12.77
N LEU A 74 -12.73 -5.87 -12.07
CA LEU A 74 -12.45 -6.15 -10.67
C LEU A 74 -12.74 -4.90 -9.83
N VAL A 75 -13.50 -5.09 -8.76
CA VAL A 75 -13.70 -4.08 -7.72
C VAL A 75 -12.98 -4.57 -6.48
N TRP A 76 -11.80 -4.02 -6.21
CA TRP A 76 -10.97 -4.40 -5.08
C TRP A 76 -11.68 -4.11 -3.74
N LEU A 77 -11.86 -5.14 -2.92
CA LEU A 77 -12.47 -5.08 -1.59
C LEU A 77 -11.43 -5.05 -0.47
N SER A 78 -10.30 -5.73 -0.66
CA SER A 78 -9.13 -5.66 0.21
C SER A 78 -7.88 -5.79 -0.63
N GLY A 79 -6.95 -4.87 -0.44
CA GLY A 79 -5.73 -4.82 -1.23
C GLY A 79 -5.93 -4.41 -2.68
N TYR A 80 -4.99 -4.85 -3.53
CA TYR A 80 -4.78 -4.50 -4.92
C TYR A 80 -4.05 -5.65 -5.62
N ASP A 81 -3.80 -5.53 -6.93
CA ASP A 81 -2.89 -6.43 -7.63
C ASP A 81 -1.45 -6.18 -7.18
N TYR A 82 -0.78 -7.17 -6.61
CA TYR A 82 0.57 -6.99 -6.09
C TYR A 82 1.64 -7.01 -7.20
N ASP A 83 1.29 -7.47 -8.40
CA ASP A 83 2.21 -7.46 -9.53
C ASP A 83 2.19 -6.11 -10.26
N ASP A 84 1.13 -5.32 -10.09
CA ASP A 84 1.01 -3.97 -10.66
C ASP A 84 1.66 -2.90 -9.78
N THR A 85 2.28 -1.92 -10.43
CA THR A 85 2.83 -0.72 -9.75
C THR A 85 1.72 0.30 -9.53
N PRO A 86 1.42 0.70 -8.27
CA PRO A 86 0.42 1.73 -8.02
C PRO A 86 0.75 3.06 -8.69
N THR A 87 -0.26 3.70 -9.23
CA THR A 87 -0.17 4.94 -10.00
C THR A 87 -0.74 6.15 -9.27
N ASP A 88 -1.62 5.93 -8.29
CA ASP A 88 -2.26 6.98 -7.49
C ASP A 88 -2.31 6.65 -5.99
N GLY A 89 -2.78 7.61 -5.19
CA GLY A 89 -2.86 7.49 -3.73
C GLY A 89 -3.82 6.40 -3.24
N VAL A 90 -4.89 6.09 -3.99
CA VAL A 90 -5.86 5.05 -3.63
C VAL A 90 -5.23 3.67 -3.83
N GLU A 91 -4.54 3.47 -4.95
CA GLU A 91 -3.80 2.23 -5.21
C GLU A 91 -2.66 2.04 -4.19
N TRP A 92 -1.93 3.10 -3.85
CA TRP A 92 -0.91 3.06 -2.80
C TRP A 92 -1.48 2.74 -1.43
N GLN A 93 -2.64 3.30 -1.07
CA GLN A 93 -3.32 2.96 0.17
C GLN A 93 -3.64 1.46 0.22
N ARG A 94 -4.18 0.90 -0.85
CA ARG A 94 -4.51 -0.53 -0.95
C ARG A 94 -3.27 -1.42 -0.87
N ARG A 95 -2.18 -1.05 -1.56
CA ARG A 95 -0.90 -1.78 -1.48
C ARG A 95 -0.31 -1.74 -0.08
N ARG A 96 -0.38 -0.58 0.59
CA ARG A 96 0.01 -0.41 1.99
C ARG A 96 -0.78 -1.35 2.91
N GLU A 97 -2.11 -1.39 2.80
CA GLU A 97 -2.95 -2.25 3.65
C GLU A 97 -2.55 -3.73 3.57
N MET A 98 -2.26 -4.23 2.36
CA MET A 98 -1.80 -5.62 2.17
C MET A 98 -0.45 -5.87 2.85
N GLN A 99 0.51 -5.00 2.56
CA GLN A 99 1.87 -5.16 3.06
C GLN A 99 1.94 -4.96 4.58
N ASP A 100 1.18 -4.02 5.15
CA ASP A 100 1.13 -3.81 6.61
C ASP A 100 0.54 -5.03 7.31
N ARG A 101 -0.52 -5.63 6.77
CA ARG A 101 -1.09 -6.88 7.31
C ARG A 101 -0.06 -8.01 7.31
N TYR A 102 0.63 -8.20 6.19
CA TYR A 102 1.68 -9.22 6.03
C TYR A 102 2.87 -8.99 6.96
N LEU A 103 3.45 -7.78 6.99
CA LEU A 103 4.60 -7.46 7.83
C LEU A 103 4.26 -7.51 9.32
N MET A 104 3.04 -7.11 9.71
CA MET A 104 2.55 -7.27 11.08
C MET A 104 2.50 -8.75 11.49
N ALA A 105 2.01 -9.63 10.61
CA ALA A 105 1.94 -11.06 10.88
C ALA A 105 3.35 -11.66 11.06
N ARG A 106 4.32 -11.25 10.23
CA ARG A 106 5.74 -11.64 10.35
C ARG A 106 6.37 -11.13 11.64
N SER A 107 6.14 -9.87 12.00
CA SER A 107 6.60 -9.26 13.25
C SER A 107 6.13 -10.06 14.47
N ARG A 108 4.84 -10.44 14.51
CA ARG A 108 4.28 -11.28 15.58
C ARG A 108 4.92 -12.67 15.69
N ARG A 109 5.45 -13.19 14.58
CA ARG A 109 6.17 -14.47 14.53
C ARG A 109 7.69 -14.33 14.77
N GLY A 110 8.21 -13.12 14.92
CA GLY A 110 9.65 -12.86 15.02
C GLY A 110 10.41 -13.17 13.71
N GLU A 111 9.73 -13.12 12.57
CA GLU A 111 10.32 -13.35 11.25
C GLU A 111 10.93 -12.05 10.68
N PRO A 112 11.91 -12.13 9.75
CA PRO A 112 12.47 -10.94 9.09
C PRO A 112 11.40 -10.09 8.41
N LEU A 113 11.42 -8.76 8.61
CA LEU A 113 10.40 -7.81 8.14
C LEU A 113 10.63 -7.38 6.68
N VAL A 114 10.64 -8.36 5.78
CA VAL A 114 10.81 -8.17 4.34
C VAL A 114 9.58 -8.68 3.59
N LEU A 115 9.32 -8.11 2.43
CA LEU A 115 8.33 -8.55 1.45
C LEU A 115 8.66 -9.96 0.92
N PRO A 116 7.72 -10.63 0.22
CA PRO A 116 7.98 -11.95 -0.36
C PRO A 116 9.24 -12.05 -1.23
N ASP A 117 9.57 -10.97 -1.94
CA ASP A 117 10.78 -10.88 -2.79
C ASP A 117 12.06 -10.52 -2.01
N GLY A 118 12.00 -10.45 -0.68
CA GLY A 118 13.12 -10.13 0.20
C GLY A 118 13.40 -8.62 0.34
N ARG A 119 12.66 -7.75 -0.34
CA ARG A 119 12.85 -6.30 -0.22
C ARG A 119 12.25 -5.77 1.08
N ARG A 120 12.88 -4.72 1.60
CA ARG A 120 12.36 -3.93 2.73
C ARG A 120 11.20 -3.04 2.28
N VAL A 121 10.46 -2.50 3.24
CA VAL A 121 9.47 -1.45 2.99
C VAL A 121 9.93 -0.17 3.64
N ILE A 122 10.25 0.83 2.82
CA ILE A 122 10.64 2.16 3.30
C ILE A 122 9.51 3.13 3.02
N ARG A 123 9.00 3.79 4.05
CA ARG A 123 7.95 4.79 3.98
C ARG A 123 8.59 6.17 3.86
N MET A 124 8.17 6.93 2.86
CA MET A 124 8.58 8.31 2.63
C MET A 124 7.43 9.27 2.96
N PHE A 125 7.69 10.21 3.86
CA PHE A 125 6.79 11.31 4.21
C PHE A 125 7.61 12.49 4.74
N SER A 126 6.99 13.59 5.12
CA SER A 126 7.70 14.79 5.59
C SER A 126 7.03 15.44 6.78
N GLY A 127 7.81 16.11 7.64
CA GLY A 127 7.29 17.00 8.68
C GLY A 127 6.93 16.34 10.03
N TRP A 128 7.24 15.06 10.21
CA TRP A 128 6.81 14.30 11.41
C TRP A 128 7.96 13.80 12.30
N ALA A 129 9.21 13.84 11.84
CA ALA A 129 10.34 13.19 12.51
C ALA A 129 11.69 13.80 12.15
N SER A 130 12.78 13.30 12.74
CA SER A 130 14.14 13.68 12.37
C SER A 130 14.60 13.18 10.99
N SER A 131 13.82 12.30 10.35
CA SER A 131 14.04 11.83 8.99
C SER A 131 12.71 11.65 8.25
N PRO A 132 12.67 11.95 6.94
CA PRO A 132 11.51 11.69 6.09
C PRO A 132 11.34 10.21 5.71
N LEU A 133 12.24 9.31 6.15
CA LEU A 133 12.21 7.89 5.82
C LEU A 133 12.03 7.02 7.06
N TRP A 134 11.02 6.16 7.04
CA TRP A 134 10.72 5.23 8.13
C TRP A 134 10.56 3.79 7.65
N GLU A 135 10.88 2.84 8.51
CA GLU A 135 10.56 1.42 8.31
C GLU A 135 9.58 0.98 9.40
N SER A 136 8.41 0.48 9.00
CA SER A 136 7.39 0.05 9.97
C SER A 136 7.75 -1.29 10.60
N PHE A 137 7.30 -1.49 11.84
CA PHE A 137 7.41 -2.74 12.61
C PHE A 137 8.82 -3.12 13.09
N THR A 138 9.82 -2.27 12.85
CA THR A 138 11.16 -2.37 13.45
C THR A 138 11.23 -1.66 14.80
N ASP A 139 12.20 -2.05 15.64
CA ASP A 139 12.47 -1.36 16.91
C ASP A 139 13.00 0.06 16.67
N GLU A 140 13.85 0.23 15.66
CA GLU A 140 14.32 1.51 15.15
C GLU A 140 13.60 1.83 13.85
N TYR A 141 12.53 2.61 13.94
CA TYR A 141 11.66 2.92 12.80
C TYR A 141 12.13 4.11 11.97
N VAL A 142 13.03 4.95 12.49
CA VAL A 142 13.59 6.10 11.77
C VAL A 142 14.80 5.65 10.97
N VAL A 143 14.82 5.93 9.67
CA VAL A 143 15.89 5.54 8.75
C VAL A 143 16.71 6.76 8.37
N ASP A 144 18.03 6.75 8.60
CA ASP A 144 18.92 7.77 8.05
C ASP A 144 19.07 7.55 6.53
N PRO A 145 18.70 8.52 5.67
CA PRO A 145 18.85 8.37 4.22
C PRO A 145 20.29 8.01 3.81
N ARG A 146 21.31 8.49 4.53
CA ARG A 146 22.72 8.20 4.24
C ARG A 146 23.10 6.74 4.41
N SER A 147 22.36 6.02 5.26
CA SER A 147 22.60 4.59 5.53
C SER A 147 22.12 3.68 4.40
N LEU A 148 21.31 4.21 3.47
CA LEU A 148 20.67 3.44 2.39
C LEU A 148 21.51 3.33 1.12
N GLY A 149 22.66 4.01 1.05
CA GLY A 149 23.53 3.99 -0.12
C GLY A 149 22.97 4.74 -1.34
N ILE A 150 22.02 5.65 -1.13
CA ILE A 150 21.52 6.57 -2.17
C ILE A 150 22.53 7.68 -2.47
N SER A 151 22.40 8.31 -3.62
CA SER A 151 23.28 9.40 -4.05
C SER A 151 23.27 10.59 -3.08
N ASP A 152 24.41 11.27 -2.96
CA ASP A 152 24.55 12.46 -2.11
C ASP A 152 23.60 13.59 -2.53
N ASP A 153 23.36 13.73 -3.84
CA ASP A 153 22.42 14.72 -4.37
C ASP A 153 20.97 14.36 -3.99
N LEU A 154 20.57 13.09 -4.09
CA LEU A 154 19.24 12.67 -3.67
C LEU A 154 19.04 12.81 -2.16
N THR A 155 20.06 12.51 -1.37
CA THR A 155 20.07 12.73 0.09
C THR A 155 19.85 14.20 0.41
N ARG A 156 20.56 15.10 -0.28
CA ARG A 156 20.44 16.55 -0.08
C ARG A 156 19.05 17.05 -0.42
N ASP A 157 18.51 16.64 -1.57
CA ASP A 157 17.19 17.07 -2.04
C ASP A 157 16.08 16.58 -1.11
N LEU A 158 16.16 15.33 -0.65
CA LEU A 158 15.22 14.74 0.31
C LEU A 158 15.21 15.49 1.64
N LEU A 159 16.39 15.78 2.21
CA LEU A 159 16.49 16.49 3.48
C LEU A 159 16.10 17.96 3.36
N ALA A 160 16.37 18.60 2.22
CA ALA A 160 15.94 19.97 1.96
C ALA A 160 14.41 20.07 1.84
N TRP A 161 13.78 19.12 1.15
CA TRP A 161 12.33 19.05 1.03
C TRP A 161 11.66 18.84 2.40
N ASP A 162 12.15 17.89 3.20
CA ASP A 162 11.62 17.67 4.55
C ASP A 162 11.86 18.87 5.47
N GLY A 163 13.07 19.46 5.43
CA GLY A 163 13.42 20.64 6.20
C GLY A 163 12.52 21.85 5.91
N ALA A 164 12.22 22.12 4.63
CA ALA A 164 11.32 23.21 4.26
C ALA A 164 9.91 23.08 4.84
N ILE A 165 9.43 21.85 5.04
CA ILE A 165 8.12 21.56 5.63
C ILE A 165 8.18 21.64 7.15
N GLN A 166 9.27 21.14 7.75
CA GLN A 166 9.49 21.26 9.20
C GLN A 166 9.64 22.71 9.65
N ASP A 167 10.34 23.53 8.87
CA ASP A 167 10.56 24.97 9.15
C ASP A 167 9.25 25.77 9.14
N ALA A 168 8.27 25.36 8.32
CA ALA A 168 6.93 25.95 8.36
C ALA A 168 6.21 25.62 9.68
N GLY A 169 6.53 24.48 10.30
CA GLY A 169 5.89 23.99 11.52
C GLY A 169 4.52 23.36 11.28
N PRO A 170 3.89 22.76 12.32
CA PRO A 170 2.66 21.97 12.17
C PRO A 170 1.47 22.74 11.59
N ASP A 171 1.37 24.04 11.88
CA ASP A 171 0.29 24.93 11.44
C ASP A 171 0.75 25.88 10.31
N GLY A 172 1.97 25.69 9.80
CA GLY A 172 2.55 26.55 8.77
C GLY A 172 2.05 26.23 7.37
N PRO A 173 2.18 27.19 6.42
CA PRO A 173 1.88 26.92 5.04
C PRO A 173 2.91 25.94 4.46
N VAL A 174 2.43 24.79 3.98
CA VAL A 174 3.25 23.87 3.17
C VAL A 174 3.59 24.54 1.84
N PRO A 175 4.84 24.46 1.35
CA PRO A 175 5.20 24.99 0.04
C PRO A 175 4.27 24.48 -1.07
N ALA A 176 3.82 25.37 -1.95
CA ALA A 176 2.79 25.06 -2.94
C ALA A 176 3.18 23.91 -3.90
N ASP A 177 4.47 23.78 -4.18
CA ASP A 177 5.09 22.76 -5.04
C ASP A 177 5.62 21.55 -4.27
N SER A 178 5.34 21.46 -2.96
CA SER A 178 5.86 20.40 -2.10
C SER A 178 5.45 19.01 -2.57
N PHE A 179 4.22 18.87 -3.09
CA PHE A 179 3.74 17.60 -3.60
C PHE A 179 4.47 17.17 -4.87
N GLU A 180 4.60 18.05 -5.88
CA GLU A 180 5.35 17.69 -7.10
C GLU A 180 6.83 17.44 -6.80
N THR A 181 7.42 18.19 -5.87
CA THR A 181 8.80 18.00 -5.41
C THR A 181 8.97 16.64 -4.72
N GLY A 182 8.09 16.31 -3.77
CA GLY A 182 8.08 15.01 -3.09
C GLY A 182 7.90 13.85 -4.07
N LEU A 183 7.05 14.01 -5.08
CA LEU A 183 6.85 13.02 -6.15
C LEU A 183 8.12 12.80 -6.99
N ALA A 184 8.83 13.88 -7.34
CA ALA A 184 10.08 13.80 -8.09
C ALA A 184 11.19 13.11 -7.28
N ILE A 185 11.31 13.42 -5.99
CA ILE A 185 12.24 12.78 -5.05
C ILE A 185 11.89 11.30 -4.88
N TRP A 186 10.61 10.98 -4.69
CA TRP A 186 10.15 9.60 -4.55
C TRP A 186 10.51 8.74 -5.76
N ARG A 187 10.32 9.24 -6.99
CA ARG A 187 10.69 8.49 -8.21
C ARG A 187 12.17 8.10 -8.21
N ARG A 188 13.04 9.03 -7.84
CA ARG A 188 14.49 8.79 -7.73
C ARG A 188 14.82 7.80 -6.61
N LEU A 189 14.20 7.94 -5.43
CA LEU A 189 14.37 6.99 -4.33
C LEU A 189 13.93 5.59 -4.71
N ARG A 190 12.77 5.46 -5.35
CA ARG A 190 12.25 4.18 -5.86
C ARG A 190 13.25 3.54 -6.80
N ASP A 191 13.82 4.31 -7.73
CA ASP A 191 14.75 3.77 -8.74
C ASP A 191 16.10 3.36 -8.13
N GLU A 192 16.69 4.20 -7.25
CA GLU A 192 17.97 3.88 -6.59
C GLU A 192 17.84 2.72 -5.58
N LEU A 193 16.69 2.59 -4.91
CA LEU A 193 16.45 1.57 -3.89
C LEU A 193 15.75 0.31 -4.40
N ALA A 194 15.34 0.27 -5.67
CA ALA A 194 14.60 -0.86 -6.27
C ALA A 194 15.18 -2.25 -5.95
N PRO A 195 16.52 -2.46 -5.89
CA PRO A 195 17.09 -3.77 -5.57
C PRO A 195 16.89 -4.23 -4.12
N ILE A 196 16.68 -3.30 -3.18
CA ILE A 196 16.71 -3.60 -1.73
C ILE A 196 15.42 -3.23 -1.00
N ALA A 197 14.61 -2.32 -1.55
CA ALA A 197 13.41 -1.82 -0.90
C ALA A 197 12.32 -1.44 -1.90
N GLU A 198 11.07 -1.59 -1.46
CA GLU A 198 9.95 -0.87 -2.04
C GLU A 198 9.73 0.44 -1.25
N VAL A 199 9.83 1.58 -1.93
CA VAL A 199 9.63 2.89 -1.30
C VAL A 199 8.15 3.30 -1.43
N ARG A 200 7.44 3.34 -0.32
CA ARG A 200 6.06 3.82 -0.24
C ARG A 200 6.02 5.34 -0.10
N PRO A 201 5.26 6.04 -0.94
CA PRO A 201 5.15 7.48 -0.84
C PRO A 201 3.96 7.88 0.05
N ASP A 202 4.12 7.72 1.36
CA ASP A 202 3.08 7.97 2.36
C ASP A 202 2.62 9.43 2.43
N PHE A 203 3.38 10.38 1.85
CA PHE A 203 2.94 11.79 1.72
C PHE A 203 1.71 11.97 0.80
N TRP A 204 1.34 10.99 -0.02
CA TRP A 204 0.06 11.00 -0.73
C TRP A 204 -1.15 10.92 0.22
N ALA A 205 -1.01 10.21 1.35
CA ALA A 205 -2.09 10.06 2.32
C ALA A 205 -2.37 11.39 3.06
N THR A 206 -1.37 12.26 3.18
CA THR A 206 -1.51 13.61 3.74
C THR A 206 -2.07 14.63 2.74
N GLY A 207 -1.98 14.37 1.43
CA GLY A 207 -2.43 15.27 0.36
C GLY A 207 -3.95 15.36 0.17
N CYS A 208 -4.74 14.46 0.78
CA CYS A 208 -6.21 14.49 0.72
C CYS A 208 -6.88 15.01 2.01
N GLY A 209 -6.11 15.54 2.96
CA GLY A 209 -6.59 15.93 4.29
C GLY A 209 -6.72 17.43 4.57
N LEU A 210 -6.48 18.31 3.59
CA LEU A 210 -6.64 19.76 3.73
C LEU A 210 -7.38 20.32 2.51
N GLY A 211 -8.71 20.30 2.59
CA GLY A 211 -9.65 20.90 1.64
C GLY A 211 -11.04 20.93 2.23
#